data_AF-A0A3D4D825-F1
#
_entry.id   AF-A0A3D4D825-F1
#
_cell.length_a   1.000
_cell.length_b   1.000
_cell.length_c   1.000
_cell.angle_alpha   90.00
_cell.angle_beta   90.00
_cell.angle_gamma   90.00
#
_symmetry.space_group_name_H-M   'P 1'
#
loop_
_entity.id
_entity.type
_entity.pdbx_description
1 polymer ?
#
loop_
_entity_poly.entity_id
_entity_poly.type
_entity_poly.pdbx_seq_one_letter_code
_entity_poly.pdbx_strand_id
1 'polypeptide(L)'
;MLCYVAAVYVGCRGISGLTAGLFFARILLQQLTTALYEELNYRFLILEGYFHGNKSVWSRLLYAFVSFLVFGAAHVVTGWSTSAFFLSGAIGFTFAVIYLKSGSIVIPMLLHFIYDIPTNMTSYIEWKDASLLASMNSVLEIALAIMFLVSLVILIIDKSTVETKHTAS
;
A
#
# COMPACT_ATOMS: atom_id res chain seq x y z
N MET A 1 -5.60 4.57 5.41
CA MET A 1 -5.28 6.01 5.50
C MET A 1 -6.01 6.69 6.67
N LEU A 2 -7.35 6.62 6.76
CA LEU A 2 -8.14 7.17 7.89
C LEU A 2 -7.67 6.70 9.29
N CYS A 3 -7.43 5.41 9.48
CA CYS A 3 -6.92 4.87 10.75
C CYS A 3 -5.59 5.52 11.15
N TYR A 4 -4.74 5.83 10.17
CA TYR A 4 -3.42 6.41 10.39
C TYR A 4 -3.49 7.91 10.74
N VAL A 5 -4.36 8.66 10.04
CA VAL A 5 -4.60 10.08 10.34
C VAL A 5 -5.25 10.23 11.72
N ALA A 6 -6.24 9.39 12.03
CA ALA A 6 -6.86 9.35 13.35
C ALA A 6 -5.84 8.99 14.45
N ALA A 7 -4.98 8.02 14.17
CA ALA A 7 -3.85 7.62 15.02
C ALA A 7 -2.93 8.80 15.35
N VAL A 8 -2.42 9.50 14.33
CA VAL A 8 -1.57 10.68 14.51
C VAL A 8 -2.30 11.76 15.31
N TYR A 9 -3.56 12.05 14.97
CA TYR A 9 -4.32 13.10 15.65
C TYR A 9 -4.59 12.80 17.13
N VAL A 10 -4.97 11.56 17.46
CA VAL A 10 -5.33 11.17 18.83
C VAL A 10 -4.09 10.95 19.70
N GLY A 11 -3.06 10.27 19.16
CA GLY A 11 -1.90 9.84 19.92
C GLY A 11 -0.73 10.83 19.98
N CYS A 12 -0.71 11.86 19.13
CA CYS A 12 0.35 12.86 19.13
C CYS A 12 0.24 13.80 20.33
N ARG A 13 1.31 13.84 21.14
CA ARG A 13 1.56 14.85 22.17
C ARG A 13 2.20 16.10 21.58
N GLY A 14 3.09 15.90 20.61
CA GLY A 14 3.81 16.96 19.92
C GLY A 14 4.58 16.41 18.72
N ILE A 15 5.05 17.31 17.86
CA ILE A 15 5.96 16.99 16.77
C ILE A 15 7.33 17.55 17.14
N SER A 16 8.34 16.69 17.13
CA SER A 16 9.69 17.03 17.57
C SER A 16 10.71 16.63 16.51
N GLY A 17 11.73 17.47 16.31
CA GLY A 17 12.78 17.24 15.31
C GLY A 17 12.39 17.42 13.83
N LEU A 18 11.13 17.76 13.52
CA LEU A 18 10.69 18.02 12.15
C LEU A 18 10.84 19.51 11.80
N THR A 19 11.99 19.88 11.22
CA THR A 19 12.18 21.23 10.67
C THR A 19 11.42 21.41 9.36
N ALA A 20 11.17 22.66 8.94
CA ALA A 20 10.54 22.94 7.64
C ALA A 20 11.33 22.32 6.46
N GLY A 21 12.67 22.33 6.55
CA GLY A 21 13.54 21.69 5.56
C GLY A 21 13.38 20.17 5.51
N LEU A 22 13.27 19.51 6.67
CA LEU A 22 13.03 18.06 6.74
C LEU A 22 11.62 17.70 6.28
N PHE A 23 10.62 18.51 6.60
CA PHE A 23 9.27 18.33 6.07
C PHE A 23 9.28 18.39 4.54
N PHE A 24 9.88 19.43 3.96
CA PHE A 24 9.93 19.57 2.51
C PHE A 24 10.76 18.45 1.84
N ALA A 25 11.99 18.20 2.31
CA ALA A 25 12.89 17.26 1.67
C ALA A 25 12.49 15.80 1.91
N ARG A 26 12.22 15.40 3.16
CA ARG A 26 12.02 13.99 3.54
C ARG A 26 10.57 13.54 3.53
N ILE A 27 9.64 14.42 3.91
CA ILE A 27 8.21 14.05 3.94
C ILE A 27 7.54 14.28 2.59
N LEU A 28 7.93 15.31 1.84
CA LEU A 28 7.34 15.59 0.52
C LEU A 28 8.20 15.05 -0.63
N LEU A 29 9.38 15.63 -0.87
CA LEU A 29 10.15 15.30 -2.08
C LEU A 29 10.61 13.85 -2.11
N GLN A 30 11.17 13.34 -1.01
CA GLN A 30 11.62 11.95 -0.93
C GLN A 30 10.45 10.99 -1.16
N GLN A 31 9.31 11.17 -0.50
CA GLN A 31 8.16 10.27 -0.67
C GLN A 31 7.56 10.35 -2.08
N LEU A 32 7.56 11.53 -2.70
CA LEU A 32 7.17 11.67 -4.11
C LEU A 32 8.09 10.87 -5.02
N THR A 33 9.42 10.95 -4.80
CA THR A 33 10.38 10.19 -5.59
C THR A 33 10.33 8.69 -5.31
N THR A 34 10.08 8.28 -4.06
CA THR A 34 9.87 6.87 -3.68
C THR A 34 8.66 6.32 -4.38
N ALA A 35 7.50 6.98 -4.26
CA ALA A 35 6.27 6.55 -4.92
C ALA A 35 6.44 6.45 -6.44
N LEU A 36 7.10 7.42 -7.07
CA LEU A 36 7.38 7.37 -8.51
C LEU A 36 8.28 6.18 -8.86
N TYR A 37 9.41 6.03 -8.17
CA TYR A 37 10.39 4.99 -8.48
C TYR A 37 9.84 3.59 -8.22
N GLU A 38 9.24 3.38 -7.06
CA GLU A 38 8.73 2.07 -6.66
C GLU A 38 7.56 1.65 -7.52
N GLU A 39 6.62 2.54 -7.87
CA GLU A 39 5.52 2.14 -8.75
C GLU A 39 5.98 1.87 -10.19
N LEU A 40 6.94 2.63 -10.73
CA LEU A 40 7.50 2.32 -12.05
C LEU A 40 8.19 0.95 -12.09
N ASN A 41 8.86 0.54 -11.01
CA ASN A 41 9.52 -0.76 -10.97
C ASN A 41 8.52 -1.88 -10.66
N TYR A 42 7.76 -1.76 -9.58
CA TYR A 42 6.96 -2.87 -9.08
C TYR A 42 5.61 -3.03 -9.77
N ARG A 43 5.05 -1.94 -10.34
CA ARG A 43 3.73 -2.00 -11.02
C ARG A 43 3.92 -1.97 -12.51
N PHE A 44 4.58 -0.95 -13.06
CA PHE A 44 4.80 -0.89 -14.49
C PHE A 44 5.73 -2.03 -14.95
N LEU A 45 7.00 -2.04 -14.58
CA LEU A 45 7.94 -3.04 -15.12
C LEU A 45 7.54 -4.50 -14.82
N ILE A 46 7.14 -4.83 -13.59
CA ILE A 46 6.83 -6.22 -13.21
C ILE A 46 5.46 -6.68 -13.72
N LEU A 47 4.44 -5.81 -13.75
CA LEU A 47 3.06 -6.24 -14.03
C LEU A 47 2.59 -5.93 -15.45
N GLU A 48 3.31 -5.14 -16.25
CA GLU A 48 2.89 -4.76 -17.61
C GLU A 48 2.65 -5.97 -18.53
N GLY A 49 3.40 -7.05 -18.31
CA GLY A 49 3.21 -8.31 -19.03
C GLY A 49 1.79 -8.88 -18.92
N TYR A 50 1.06 -8.57 -17.84
CA TYR A 50 -0.34 -8.99 -17.68
C TYR A 50 -1.23 -8.46 -18.81
N PHE A 51 -1.06 -7.20 -19.21
CA PHE A 51 -1.95 -6.55 -20.19
C PHE A 51 -1.78 -7.10 -21.61
N HIS A 52 -0.66 -7.76 -21.86
CA HIS A 52 -0.26 -8.33 -23.16
C HIS A 52 -0.47 -9.85 -23.24
N GLY A 53 -0.93 -10.49 -22.15
CA GLY A 53 -1.11 -11.94 -22.06
C GLY A 53 -2.55 -12.38 -21.81
N ASN A 54 -2.70 -13.63 -21.35
CA ASN A 54 -4.00 -14.17 -20.93
C ASN A 54 -4.52 -13.42 -19.69
N LYS A 55 -5.72 -12.86 -19.78
CA LYS A 55 -6.35 -12.05 -18.71
C LYS A 55 -7.19 -12.86 -17.72
N SER A 56 -6.94 -14.17 -17.60
CA SER A 56 -7.63 -15.06 -16.66
C SER A 56 -7.48 -14.63 -15.19
N VAL A 57 -8.38 -15.10 -14.33
CA VAL A 57 -8.29 -14.93 -12.86
C VAL A 57 -6.95 -15.44 -12.34
N TRP A 58 -6.45 -16.58 -12.85
CA TRP A 58 -5.18 -17.16 -12.45
C TRP A 58 -3.98 -16.28 -12.81
N SER A 59 -4.00 -15.66 -14.00
CA SER A 59 -3.00 -14.69 -14.40
C SER A 59 -3.00 -13.48 -13.46
N ARG A 60 -4.19 -12.90 -13.19
CA ARG A 60 -4.35 -11.80 -12.22
C ARG A 60 -3.78 -12.13 -10.84
N LEU A 61 -4.12 -13.31 -10.32
CA LEU A 61 -3.63 -13.79 -9.03
C LEU A 61 -2.11 -13.96 -9.02
N LEU A 62 -1.54 -14.54 -10.07
CA LEU A 62 -0.09 -14.72 -10.21
C LEU A 62 0.64 -13.37 -10.16
N TYR A 63 0.25 -12.41 -11.00
CA TYR A 63 0.88 -11.09 -11.05
C TYR A 63 0.75 -10.35 -9.71
N ALA A 64 -0.43 -10.36 -9.08
CA ALA A 64 -0.62 -9.73 -7.78
C ALA A 64 0.20 -10.40 -6.67
N PHE A 65 0.33 -11.72 -6.70
CA PHE A 65 1.16 -12.46 -5.73
C PHE A 65 2.67 -12.27 -5.94
N VAL A 66 3.12 -12.18 -7.19
CA VAL A 66 4.51 -11.79 -7.50
C VAL A 66 4.80 -10.40 -6.94
N SER A 67 3.89 -9.43 -7.11
CA SER A 67 4.02 -8.10 -6.50
C SER A 67 4.13 -8.18 -4.97
N PHE A 68 3.28 -8.98 -4.31
CA PHE A 68 3.37 -9.22 -2.86
C PHE A 68 4.77 -9.68 -2.45
N LEU A 69 5.30 -10.71 -3.11
CA LEU A 69 6.59 -11.31 -2.75
C LEU A 69 7.75 -10.36 -2.99
N VAL A 70 7.80 -9.74 -4.17
CA VAL A 70 8.93 -8.88 -4.56
C VAL A 70 8.96 -7.59 -3.74
N PHE A 71 7.80 -6.95 -3.56
CA PHE A 71 7.70 -5.74 -2.76
C PHE A 71 7.98 -6.03 -1.28
N GLY A 72 7.45 -7.14 -0.75
CA GLY A 72 7.74 -7.62 0.60
C GLY A 72 9.22 -7.88 0.83
N ALA A 73 9.87 -8.58 -0.11
CA ALA A 73 11.29 -8.90 -0.03
C ALA A 73 12.17 -7.64 -0.05
N ALA A 74 11.83 -6.65 -0.89
CA ALA A 74 12.56 -5.39 -0.97
C ALA A 74 12.61 -4.65 0.38
N HIS A 75 11.53 -4.73 1.17
CA HIS A 75 11.42 -4.07 2.47
C HIS A 75 12.17 -4.77 3.61
N VAL A 76 12.69 -5.97 3.39
CA VAL A 76 13.44 -6.75 4.40
C VAL A 76 14.84 -7.14 3.94
N VAL A 77 15.30 -6.60 2.80
CA VAL A 77 16.58 -6.96 2.19
C VAL A 77 17.78 -6.60 3.07
N THR A 78 17.67 -5.52 3.86
CA THR A 78 18.72 -5.07 4.78
C THR A 78 18.59 -5.66 6.20
N GLY A 79 17.54 -6.44 6.45
CA GLY A 79 17.28 -7.01 7.77
C GLY A 79 15.93 -7.73 7.81
N TRP A 80 15.94 -9.02 8.15
CA TRP A 80 14.73 -9.83 8.17
C TRP A 80 13.77 -9.38 9.28
N SER A 81 12.54 -9.08 8.89
CA SER A 81 11.41 -8.90 9.78
C SER A 81 10.17 -9.50 9.16
N THR A 82 9.63 -10.56 9.79
CA THR A 82 8.44 -11.25 9.28
C THR A 82 7.26 -10.28 9.17
N SER A 83 7.03 -9.44 10.17
CA SER A 83 5.93 -8.46 10.12
C SER A 83 6.14 -7.45 9.00
N ALA A 84 7.36 -6.90 8.84
CA ALA A 84 7.65 -5.95 7.78
C ALA A 84 7.44 -6.57 6.39
N PHE A 85 7.86 -7.82 6.19
CA PHE A 85 7.66 -8.56 4.94
C PHE A 85 6.16 -8.70 4.60
N PHE A 86 5.35 -9.20 5.55
CA PHE A 86 3.92 -9.42 5.28
C PHE A 86 3.14 -8.11 5.14
N LEU A 87 3.45 -7.07 5.92
CA LEU A 87 2.76 -5.79 5.86
C LEU A 87 3.07 -5.05 4.56
N SER A 88 4.35 -4.94 4.20
CA SER A 88 4.75 -4.34 2.92
C SER A 88 4.24 -5.18 1.75
N GLY A 89 4.36 -6.51 1.81
CA GLY A 89 3.82 -7.41 0.79
C GLY A 89 2.31 -7.21 0.58
N ALA A 90 1.52 -7.04 1.65
CA ALA A 90 0.09 -6.78 1.55
C ALA A 90 -0.22 -5.46 0.84
N ILE A 91 0.55 -4.40 1.09
CA ILE A 91 0.48 -3.13 0.35
C ILE A 91 0.88 -3.35 -1.13
N GLY A 92 1.96 -4.09 -1.35
CA GLY A 92 2.43 -4.59 -2.64
C GLY A 92 1.31 -5.21 -3.49
N PHE A 93 0.58 -6.14 -2.87
CA PHE A 93 -0.58 -6.81 -3.44
C PHE A 93 -1.71 -5.84 -3.76
N THR A 94 -2.11 -4.99 -2.80
CA THR A 94 -3.23 -4.05 -2.99
C THR A 94 -2.99 -3.09 -4.14
N PHE A 95 -1.80 -2.49 -4.23
CA PHE A 95 -1.48 -1.60 -5.35
C PHE A 95 -1.38 -2.36 -6.68
N ALA A 96 -0.94 -3.63 -6.68
CA ALA A 96 -1.02 -4.47 -7.87
C ALA A 96 -2.48 -4.66 -8.31
N VAL A 97 -3.41 -4.95 -7.39
CA VAL A 97 -4.83 -5.07 -7.71
C VAL A 97 -5.37 -3.77 -8.33
N ILE A 98 -5.02 -2.62 -7.75
CA ILE A 98 -5.42 -1.30 -8.27
C ILE A 98 -4.87 -1.10 -9.69
N TYR A 99 -3.59 -1.39 -9.92
CA TYR A 99 -2.97 -1.27 -11.23
C TYR A 99 -3.63 -2.19 -12.26
N LEU A 100 -3.77 -3.49 -11.94
CA LEU A 100 -4.35 -4.49 -12.84
C LEU A 100 -5.82 -4.20 -13.20
N LYS A 101 -6.59 -3.61 -12.28
CA LYS A 101 -8.01 -3.26 -12.51
C LYS A 101 -8.20 -1.91 -13.19
N SER A 102 -7.33 -0.94 -12.92
CA SER A 102 -7.46 0.42 -13.47
C SER A 102 -6.71 0.62 -14.79
N GLY A 103 -5.64 -0.14 -15.03
CA GLY A 103 -4.70 0.11 -16.12
C GLY A 103 -3.94 1.43 -15.99
N SER A 104 -3.97 2.08 -14.82
CA SER A 104 -3.36 3.39 -14.60
C SER A 104 -2.24 3.31 -13.59
N ILE A 105 -1.04 3.70 -14.00
CA ILE A 105 0.12 3.80 -13.11
C ILE A 105 0.05 5.02 -12.18
N VAL A 106 -0.71 6.05 -12.57
CA VAL A 106 -0.84 7.29 -11.80
C VAL A 106 -1.61 7.06 -10.50
N ILE A 107 -2.62 6.19 -10.51
CA ILE A 107 -3.42 5.90 -9.31
C ILE A 107 -2.58 5.28 -8.18
N PRO A 108 -1.84 4.17 -8.39
CA PRO A 108 -0.99 3.62 -7.33
C PRO A 108 0.12 4.60 -6.93
N MET A 109 0.69 5.39 -7.85
CA MET A 109 1.69 6.42 -7.49
C MET A 109 1.14 7.46 -6.50
N LEU A 110 -0.05 8.00 -6.78
CA LEU A 110 -0.67 8.98 -5.89
C LEU A 110 -1.05 8.37 -4.54
N LEU A 111 -1.61 7.16 -4.54
CA LEU A 111 -1.98 6.47 -3.31
C LEU A 111 -0.76 6.14 -2.45
N HIS A 112 0.34 5.71 -3.07
CA HIS A 112 1.62 5.46 -2.41
C HIS A 112 2.14 6.75 -1.76
N PHE A 113 2.27 7.82 -2.54
CA PHE A 113 2.73 9.12 -2.02
C PHE A 113 1.89 9.62 -0.83
N ILE A 114 0.55 9.57 -0.96
CA ILE A 114 -0.37 10.00 0.10
C ILE A 114 -0.27 9.13 1.34
N TYR A 115 -0.05 7.82 1.16
CA TYR A 115 0.16 6.88 2.27
C TYR A 115 1.50 7.14 2.97
N ASP A 116 2.54 7.48 2.22
CA ASP A 116 3.90 7.62 2.72
C ASP A 116 4.14 8.88 3.56
N ILE A 117 3.40 9.95 3.28
CA ILE A 117 3.47 11.19 4.07
C ILE A 117 3.23 10.90 5.56
N PRO A 118 2.05 10.41 5.98
CA PRO A 118 1.80 10.20 7.39
C PRO A 118 2.67 9.08 7.96
N THR A 119 3.02 8.04 7.18
CA THR A 119 3.90 6.98 7.69
C THR A 119 5.28 7.48 8.08
N ASN A 120 5.89 8.29 7.23
CA ASN A 120 7.22 8.85 7.49
C ASN A 120 7.18 9.96 8.57
N MET A 121 6.03 10.61 8.78
CA MET A 121 5.86 11.57 9.86
C MET A 121 5.91 10.95 11.26
N THR A 122 5.60 9.65 11.43
CA THR A 122 5.58 9.05 12.77
C THR A 122 6.91 9.03 13.49
N SER A 123 8.02 9.03 12.75
CA SER A 123 9.36 9.15 13.33
C SER A 123 9.60 10.48 14.05
N TYR A 124 8.74 11.47 13.82
CA TYR A 124 8.78 12.80 14.41
C TYR A 124 7.66 13.04 15.45
N ILE A 125 6.82 12.04 15.70
CA ILE A 125 5.70 12.17 16.63
C ILE A 125 6.15 11.73 18.03
N GLU A 126 5.98 12.63 18.99
CA GLU A 126 6.02 12.29 20.40
C GLU A 126 4.66 11.72 20.81
N TRP A 127 4.63 10.44 21.18
CA TRP A 127 3.40 9.77 21.57
C TRP A 127 3.01 10.12 23.01
N LYS A 128 1.70 10.29 23.25
CA LYS A 128 1.16 10.56 24.59
C LYS A 128 1.39 9.41 25.56
N ASP A 129 1.27 8.18 25.08
CA ASP A 129 1.32 6.97 25.89
C ASP A 129 1.76 5.75 25.04
N ALA A 130 2.57 4.85 25.62
CA ALA A 130 3.11 3.68 24.94
C ALA A 130 2.05 2.59 24.67
N SER A 131 1.07 2.42 25.55
CA SER A 131 -0.06 1.49 25.36
C SER A 131 -0.99 1.93 24.23
N LEU A 132 -1.15 3.24 24.03
CA LEU A 132 -1.89 3.81 22.91
C LEU A 132 -1.16 3.53 21.58
N LEU A 133 0.16 3.73 21.53
CA LEU A 133 0.98 3.38 20.37
C LEU A 133 0.88 1.88 20.02
N ALA A 134 0.99 1.00 21.03
CA ALA A 134 0.88 -0.44 20.83
C ALA A 134 -0.50 -0.83 20.27
N SER A 135 -1.57 -0.31 20.86
CA SER A 135 -2.95 -0.56 20.42
C SER A 135 -3.18 -0.06 18.98
N MET A 136 -2.58 1.07 18.62
CA MET A 136 -2.67 1.62 17.28
C MET A 136 -1.93 0.78 16.23
N ASN A 137 -0.75 0.25 16.56
CA ASN A 137 -0.04 -0.68 15.68
C ASN A 137 -0.89 -1.92 15.40
N SER A 138 -1.55 -2.48 16.41
CA SER A 138 -2.47 -3.61 16.22
C SER A 138 -3.65 -3.27 15.32
N VAL A 139 -4.24 -2.07 15.45
CA VAL A 139 -5.33 -1.62 14.56
C VAL A 139 -4.83 -1.47 13.11
N LEU A 140 -3.61 -0.97 12.91
CA LEU A 140 -3.02 -0.84 11.59
C LEU A 140 -2.80 -2.21 10.92
N GLU A 141 -2.29 -3.19 11.67
CA GLU A 141 -2.11 -4.56 11.17
C GLU A 141 -3.45 -5.18 10.74
N ILE A 142 -4.50 -5.03 11.56
CA ILE A 142 -5.84 -5.50 11.23
C ILE A 142 -6.38 -4.79 9.98
N ALA A 143 -6.22 -3.47 9.89
CA ALA A 143 -6.67 -2.70 8.73
C ALA A 143 -5.97 -3.14 7.43
N LEU A 144 -4.66 -3.44 7.49
CA LEU A 144 -3.90 -3.95 6.35
C LEU A 144 -4.31 -5.38 5.97
N ALA A 145 -4.61 -6.23 6.94
CA ALA A 145 -5.17 -7.56 6.68
C ALA A 145 -6.54 -7.48 5.98
N ILE A 146 -7.42 -6.59 6.45
CA ILE A 146 -8.72 -6.34 5.80
C ILE A 146 -8.52 -5.81 4.38
N MET A 147 -7.61 -4.84 4.20
CA MET A 147 -7.28 -4.29 2.88
C MET A 147 -6.80 -5.38 1.92
N PHE A 148 -5.96 -6.31 2.38
CA PHE A 148 -5.52 -7.46 1.58
C PHE A 148 -6.70 -8.34 1.16
N LEU A 149 -7.57 -8.71 2.11
CA LEU A 149 -8.76 -9.54 1.83
C LEU A 149 -9.72 -8.87 0.84
N VAL A 150 -10.00 -7.58 1.04
CA VAL A 150 -10.84 -6.79 0.12
C VAL A 150 -10.21 -6.74 -1.27
N SER A 151 -8.90 -6.52 -1.34
CA SER A 151 -8.16 -6.51 -2.61
C SER A 151 -8.23 -7.85 -3.32
N LEU A 152 -8.11 -8.96 -2.59
CA LEU A 152 -8.24 -10.32 -3.12
C LEU A 152 -9.64 -10.56 -3.71
N VAL A 153 -10.69 -10.15 -2.99
CA VAL A 153 -12.08 -10.26 -3.46
C VAL A 153 -12.27 -9.42 -4.74
N ILE A 154 -11.83 -8.17 -4.74
CA ILE A 154 -11.89 -7.28 -5.93
C ILE A 154 -11.14 -7.90 -7.11
N LEU A 155 -9.97 -8.49 -6.87
CA LEU A 155 -9.16 -9.10 -7.92
C LEU A 155 -9.90 -10.24 -8.61
N ILE A 156 -10.56 -11.11 -7.83
CA ILE A 156 -11.27 -12.30 -8.31
C ILE A 156 -12.57 -11.94 -9.03
N ILE A 157 -13.32 -10.94 -8.54
CA ILE A 157 -14.60 -10.54 -9.17
C ILE A 157 -14.32 -9.96 -10.57
N ASP A 158 -14.95 -10.55 -11.57
CA ASP A 158 -14.95 -10.02 -12.94
C ASP A 158 -16.19 -9.18 -13.20
N LYS A 159 -16.04 -8.05 -13.92
CA LYS A 159 -17.17 -7.19 -14.28
C LYS A 159 -18.15 -7.91 -15.22
N SER A 160 -17.64 -8.79 -16.08
CA SER A 160 -18.45 -9.58 -17.03
C SER A 160 -19.45 -10.53 -16.36
N THR A 161 -19.13 -11.04 -15.17
CA THR A 161 -20.03 -11.91 -14.38
C THR A 161 -21.18 -11.16 -13.69
N VAL A 162 -21.10 -9.83 -13.57
CA VAL A 162 -22.12 -9.02 -12.90
C VAL A 162 -23.15 -8.49 -13.91
N GLU A 163 -22.72 -8.05 -15.09
CA GLU A 163 -23.63 -7.54 -16.13
C GLU A 163 -24.53 -8.64 -16.71
N THR A 164 -24.03 -9.86 -16.85
CA THR A 164 -24.82 -11.02 -17.32
C THR A 164 -25.96 -11.41 -16.38
N LYS A 165 -25.85 -11.11 -15.07
CA LYS A 165 -26.95 -11.34 -14.12
C LYS A 165 -28.03 -10.27 -14.18
N HIS A 166 -27.70 -9.04 -14.60
CA HIS A 166 -28.67 -7.95 -14.70
C HIS A 166 -29.46 -7.94 -16.01
N THR A 167 -28.94 -8.56 -17.08
CA THR A 167 -29.66 -8.70 -18.36
C THR A 167 -30.54 -9.95 -18.45
N ALA A 168 -30.49 -10.83 -17.46
CA ALA A 168 -31.27 -12.08 -17.41
C ALA A 168 -32.43 -12.03 -16.40
N SER A 169 -32.78 -10.85 -15.90
CA SER A 169 -33.90 -10.58 -14.98
C SER A 169 -35.04 -9.86 -15.69
#